data_AF-A0A9D4WLD5-F1
#
_entry.id   AF-A0A9D4WLD5-F1
#
_cell.length_a   1.000
_cell.length_b   1.000
_cell.length_c   1.000
_cell.angle_alpha   90.00
_cell.angle_beta   90.00
_cell.angle_gamma   90.00
#
_symmetry.space_group_name_H-M   'P 1'
#
loop_
_entity.id
_entity.type
_entity.pdbx_description
1 polymer ?
#
loop_
_entity_poly.entity_id
_entity_poly.type
_entity_poly.pdbx_seq_one_letter_code
_entity_poly.pdbx_strand_id
1 'polypeptide(L)'
;MDVYRFESWGGSVIPTYTIDQQFIPTTLTLDPGVTRPPPLLSEADLLSCMDKEGIGTDATMHDHIKKLLERFYATKDASMRFTPTNLGEALVMGYDDMGYKLWKPYLRAVMERDMKLVGEGNKSKGEVLDTSLQQMKACFLDARLNKVKLLEAMAIFFERSNRVGSEHQNTTEEVVRRCGLCQESDMVLKKNRDGKFMVGCLGYPQCRNVVWLPGSISEAVVTTNTCNNCTPGPVFLIQFKFRQLEIPPSYNVNHLGCIGGCDEILIQLTEICGTGPRMPARARGPTPATSNAHPTPATNNANHTNPRQSACLHCQETGHSSNDCPSQTRRSRNAQHPETNQQSGESSVSCSSCGAPGVLRTANTANNRGRKFYTCQSQECTFFVWEDSINNGTGGRGSARSNNVPTSTRGRNGGRGPRGRGRSGSNSSSGTFVTATGDPISGRRCFTCGDPSHFANVCPNRGV
;
A
#
# COMPACT_ATOMS: atom_id res chain seq x y z
N MET A 1 -34.17 -28.96 6.89
CA MET A 1 -33.42 -27.82 7.47
C MET A 1 -32.19 -28.26 8.28
N ASP A 2 -31.94 -29.56 8.50
CA ASP A 2 -30.83 -29.97 9.39
C ASP A 2 -29.43 -29.67 8.86
N VAL A 3 -29.27 -29.51 7.54
CA VAL A 3 -27.99 -29.29 6.87
C VAL A 3 -27.72 -27.81 6.57
N TYR A 4 -28.75 -27.00 6.27
CA TYR A 4 -28.63 -25.55 6.03
C TYR A 4 -29.54 -24.78 6.98
N ARG A 5 -29.03 -24.47 8.19
CA ARG A 5 -29.80 -23.94 9.33
C ARG A 5 -29.82 -22.40 9.42
N PHE A 6 -29.31 -21.73 8.39
CA PHE A 6 -29.09 -20.28 8.43
C PHE A 6 -30.32 -19.45 8.06
N GLU A 7 -31.42 -20.11 7.67
CA GLU A 7 -32.66 -19.44 7.30
C GLU A 7 -33.82 -20.02 8.10
N SER A 8 -34.52 -19.20 8.87
CA SER A 8 -35.73 -19.60 9.57
C SER A 8 -36.92 -19.35 8.66
N TRP A 9 -37.60 -20.40 8.22
CA TRP A 9 -38.91 -20.25 7.59
C TRP A 9 -39.92 -19.75 8.61
N GLY A 10 -40.29 -18.47 8.50
CA GLY A 10 -41.45 -17.90 9.16
C GLY A 10 -42.73 -18.34 8.45
N GLY A 11 -43.04 -19.63 8.49
CA GLY A 11 -44.28 -20.14 7.93
C GLY A 11 -45.45 -19.72 8.81
N SER A 12 -46.25 -18.75 8.37
CA SER A 12 -47.56 -18.54 8.98
C SER A 12 -48.44 -19.72 8.59
N VAL A 13 -48.87 -20.52 9.56
CA VAL A 13 -49.80 -21.62 9.31
C VAL A 13 -51.15 -21.00 8.96
N ILE A 14 -51.51 -21.09 7.69
CA ILE A 14 -52.82 -20.64 7.22
C ILE A 14 -53.83 -21.73 7.59
N PRO A 15 -54.96 -21.40 8.26
CA PRO A 15 -56.03 -22.36 8.53
C PRO A 15 -56.56 -22.99 7.24
N THR A 16 -57.16 -24.18 7.34
CA THR A 16 -57.80 -24.83 6.19
C THR A 16 -59.07 -24.08 5.81
N TYR A 17 -59.13 -23.59 4.57
CA TYR A 17 -60.29 -22.92 3.99
C TYR A 17 -60.86 -23.73 2.82
N THR A 18 -62.19 -23.69 2.64
CA THR A 18 -62.84 -24.17 1.42
C THR A 18 -63.13 -23.02 0.47
N ILE A 19 -63.19 -23.32 -0.84
CA ILE A 19 -63.68 -22.35 -1.84
C ILE A 19 -65.09 -21.88 -1.42
N ASP A 20 -65.34 -20.59 -1.52
CA ASP A 20 -66.58 -19.90 -1.11
C ASP A 20 -66.88 -19.86 0.41
N GLN A 21 -65.92 -20.24 1.26
CA GLN A 21 -66.07 -20.08 2.71
C GLN A 21 -66.09 -18.60 3.10
N GLN A 22 -67.16 -18.17 3.76
CA GLN A 22 -67.27 -16.84 4.35
C GLN A 22 -66.75 -16.86 5.79
N PHE A 23 -65.99 -15.84 6.19
CA PHE A 23 -65.58 -15.62 7.57
C PHE A 23 -65.71 -14.13 7.92
N ILE A 24 -65.87 -13.84 9.20
CA ILE A 24 -65.93 -12.48 9.71
C ILE A 24 -64.54 -12.12 10.26
N PRO A 25 -63.85 -11.09 9.72
CA PRO A 25 -62.57 -10.65 10.25
C PRO A 25 -62.71 -10.24 11.72
N THR A 26 -61.85 -10.76 12.59
CA THR A 26 -61.85 -10.42 14.02
C THR A 26 -61.46 -8.96 14.26
N THR A 27 -60.52 -8.45 13.46
CA THR A 27 -60.01 -7.09 13.57
C THR A 27 -59.70 -6.56 12.17
N LEU A 28 -60.06 -5.30 11.91
CA LEU A 28 -59.64 -4.54 10.74
C LEU A 28 -58.81 -3.36 11.25
N THR A 29 -57.49 -3.39 11.02
CA THR A 29 -56.57 -2.30 11.41
C THR A 29 -56.19 -1.48 10.18
N LEU A 30 -56.07 -0.16 10.37
CA LEU A 30 -55.47 0.75 9.39
C LEU A 30 -54.17 1.27 9.98
N ASP A 31 -53.08 0.58 9.68
CA ASP A 31 -51.77 0.90 10.25
C ASP A 31 -51.11 2.05 9.45
N PRO A 32 -50.68 3.15 10.10
CA PRO A 32 -49.99 4.22 9.41
C PRO A 32 -48.59 3.76 8.98
N GLY A 33 -48.28 3.92 7.69
CA GLY A 33 -46.98 3.61 7.10
C GLY A 33 -46.28 4.86 6.56
N VAL A 34 -44.95 4.88 6.64
CA VAL A 34 -44.11 5.92 6.03
C VAL A 34 -43.04 5.27 5.16
N THR A 35 -42.82 5.79 3.95
CA THR A 35 -41.74 5.33 3.07
C THR A 35 -40.39 5.64 3.69
N ARG A 36 -39.44 4.71 3.59
CA ARG A 36 -38.06 4.92 4.03
C ARG A 36 -37.12 4.95 2.84
N PRO A 37 -36.05 5.76 2.88
CA PRO A 37 -35.03 5.71 1.85
C PRO A 37 -34.37 4.31 1.82
N PRO A 38 -33.79 3.90 0.68
CA PRO A 38 -33.01 2.67 0.61
C PRO A 38 -31.90 2.67 1.67
N PRO A 39 -31.65 1.53 2.33
CA PRO A 39 -30.54 1.42 3.26
C PRO A 39 -29.20 1.60 2.53
N LEU A 40 -28.19 2.05 3.26
CA LEU A 40 -26.81 1.99 2.78
C LEU A 40 -26.42 0.55 2.47
N LEU A 41 -25.58 0.38 1.45
CA LEU A 41 -25.15 -0.93 0.97
C LEU A 41 -24.23 -1.60 1.99
N SER A 42 -24.49 -2.86 2.31
CA SER A 42 -23.48 -3.75 2.90
C SER A 42 -22.50 -4.24 1.83
N GLU A 43 -21.45 -4.95 2.24
CA GLU A 43 -20.54 -5.62 1.29
C GLU A 43 -21.25 -6.67 0.44
N ALA A 44 -22.18 -7.43 1.01
CA ALA A 44 -22.96 -8.41 0.26
C ALA A 44 -23.88 -7.74 -0.77
N ASP A 45 -24.52 -6.63 -0.40
CA ASP A 45 -25.38 -5.87 -1.32
C ASP A 45 -24.55 -5.29 -2.48
N LEU A 46 -23.39 -4.70 -2.16
CA LEU A 46 -22.50 -4.14 -3.17
C LEU A 46 -21.95 -5.21 -4.11
N LEU A 47 -21.54 -6.38 -3.61
CA LEU A 47 -21.12 -7.51 -4.44
C LEU A 47 -22.23 -7.99 -5.36
N SER A 48 -23.46 -8.08 -4.85
CA SER A 48 -24.64 -8.45 -5.65
C SER A 48 -24.93 -7.43 -6.75
N CYS A 49 -24.78 -6.13 -6.45
CA CYS A 49 -24.90 -5.06 -7.45
C CYS A 49 -23.77 -5.11 -8.48
N MET A 50 -22.53 -5.35 -8.07
CA MET A 50 -21.38 -5.45 -8.98
C MET A 50 -21.54 -6.61 -9.96
N ASP A 51 -21.94 -7.80 -9.47
CA ASP A 51 -22.20 -8.97 -10.32
C ASP A 51 -23.34 -8.72 -11.31
N LYS A 52 -24.48 -8.20 -10.82
CA LYS A 52 -25.64 -7.85 -11.65
C LYS A 52 -25.29 -6.86 -12.77
N GLU A 53 -24.47 -5.87 -12.46
CA GLU A 53 -24.05 -4.83 -13.42
C GLU A 53 -22.84 -5.25 -14.26
N GLY A 54 -22.28 -6.44 -14.05
CA GLY A 54 -21.14 -6.96 -14.80
C GLY A 54 -19.82 -6.22 -14.51
N ILE A 55 -19.62 -5.75 -13.28
CA ILE A 55 -18.40 -5.08 -12.83
C ILE A 55 -17.50 -6.05 -12.07
N GLY A 56 -16.33 -6.33 -12.65
CA GLY A 56 -15.34 -7.21 -12.06
C GLY A 56 -15.71 -8.68 -12.22
N THR A 57 -14.93 -9.53 -11.57
CA THR A 57 -15.07 -10.99 -11.54
C THR A 57 -14.87 -11.47 -10.10
N ASP A 58 -15.14 -12.75 -9.83
CA ASP A 58 -14.90 -13.36 -8.51
C ASP A 58 -13.48 -13.09 -7.97
N ALA A 59 -12.51 -12.94 -8.87
CA ALA A 59 -11.13 -12.64 -8.52
C ALA A 59 -10.84 -11.15 -8.23
N THR A 60 -11.66 -10.21 -8.74
CA THR A 60 -11.34 -8.77 -8.71
C THR A 60 -12.30 -7.92 -7.89
N MET A 61 -13.53 -8.39 -7.62
CA MET A 61 -14.53 -7.62 -6.88
C MET A 61 -14.03 -7.22 -5.48
N HIS A 62 -13.41 -8.16 -4.75
CA HIS A 62 -12.84 -7.88 -3.43
C HIS A 62 -11.73 -6.80 -3.48
N ASP A 63 -10.86 -6.86 -4.49
CA ASP A 63 -9.80 -5.87 -4.69
C ASP A 63 -10.34 -4.48 -5.05
N HIS A 64 -11.46 -4.40 -5.77
CA HIS A 64 -12.13 -3.12 -6.05
C HIS A 64 -12.62 -2.46 -4.77
N ILE A 65 -13.33 -3.22 -3.94
CA ILE A 65 -13.86 -2.74 -2.66
C ILE A 65 -12.72 -2.32 -1.74
N LYS A 66 -11.67 -3.14 -1.63
CA LYS A 66 -10.50 -2.84 -0.82
C LYS A 66 -9.82 -1.54 -1.24
N LYS A 67 -9.56 -1.34 -2.53
CA LYS A 67 -8.92 -0.10 -3.04
C LYS A 67 -9.79 1.14 -2.81
N LEU A 68 -11.10 1.00 -2.87
CA LEU A 68 -12.05 2.09 -2.62
C LEU A 68 -11.96 2.58 -1.16
N LEU A 69 -11.82 1.65 -0.22
CA LEU A 69 -11.62 1.94 1.20
C LEU A 69 -10.21 2.48 1.49
N GLU A 70 -9.16 1.83 0.95
CA GLU A 70 -7.76 2.25 1.14
C GLU A 70 -7.49 3.68 0.62
N ARG A 71 -8.14 4.06 -0.48
CA ARG A 71 -8.05 5.42 -1.06
C ARG A 71 -9.02 6.41 -0.41
N PHE A 72 -9.77 5.98 0.59
CA PHE A 72 -10.66 6.82 1.37
C PHE A 72 -11.78 7.48 0.54
N TYR A 73 -12.30 6.78 -0.49
CA TYR A 73 -13.47 7.25 -1.26
C TYR A 73 -14.80 6.89 -0.60
N ALA A 74 -14.83 5.78 0.15
CA ALA A 74 -15.88 5.46 1.10
C ALA A 74 -15.26 4.89 2.38
N THR A 75 -16.06 4.81 3.42
CA THR A 75 -15.74 4.16 4.69
C THR A 75 -16.85 3.18 5.04
N LYS A 76 -16.59 2.29 6.00
CA LYS A 76 -17.64 1.46 6.60
C LYS A 76 -18.04 2.06 7.94
N ASP A 77 -19.35 2.17 8.18
CA ASP A 77 -19.87 2.58 9.47
C ASP A 77 -19.80 1.45 10.51
N ALA A 78 -20.27 1.72 11.73
CA ALA A 78 -20.31 0.71 12.80
C ALA A 78 -21.20 -0.52 12.47
N SER A 79 -22.12 -0.37 11.51
CA SER A 79 -22.98 -1.44 11.00
C SER A 79 -22.40 -2.15 9.77
N MET A 80 -21.13 -1.90 9.44
CA MET A 80 -20.41 -2.47 8.29
C MET A 80 -21.03 -2.09 6.93
N ARG A 81 -21.76 -0.97 6.86
CA ARG A 81 -22.34 -0.44 5.62
C ARG A 81 -21.47 0.68 5.04
N PHE A 82 -21.46 0.80 3.72
CA PHE A 82 -20.66 1.81 3.04
C PHE A 82 -21.28 3.20 3.18
N THR A 83 -20.46 4.14 3.62
CA THR A 83 -20.76 5.57 3.64
C THR A 83 -19.74 6.30 2.77
N PRO A 84 -20.16 7.08 1.76
CA PRO A 84 -19.24 7.85 0.93
C PRO A 84 -18.50 8.88 1.78
N THR A 85 -17.25 9.18 1.44
CA THR A 85 -16.52 10.29 2.09
C THR A 85 -16.72 11.58 1.30
N ASN A 86 -16.43 12.72 1.94
CA ASN A 86 -16.36 14.02 1.26
C ASN A 86 -15.48 13.98 0.00
N LEU A 87 -14.38 13.21 0.03
CA LEU A 87 -13.51 13.02 -1.12
C LEU A 87 -14.22 12.23 -2.23
N GLY A 88 -14.88 11.12 -1.88
CA GLY A 88 -15.63 10.31 -2.83
C GLY A 88 -16.76 11.10 -3.49
N GLU A 89 -17.55 11.84 -2.71
CA GLU A 89 -18.65 12.67 -3.22
C GLU A 89 -18.13 13.80 -4.11
N ALA A 90 -17.06 14.50 -3.71
CA ALA A 90 -16.45 15.55 -4.51
C ALA A 90 -15.93 15.04 -5.86
N LEU A 91 -15.33 13.85 -5.88
CA LEU A 91 -14.86 13.24 -7.13
C LEU A 91 -16.03 12.88 -8.05
N VAL A 92 -17.09 12.26 -7.50
CA VAL A 92 -18.29 11.91 -8.28
C VAL A 92 -18.93 13.16 -8.86
N MET A 93 -19.17 14.18 -8.04
CA MET A 93 -19.75 15.46 -8.46
C MET A 93 -18.89 16.15 -9.51
N GLY A 94 -17.58 16.28 -9.27
CA GLY A 94 -16.68 16.97 -10.19
C GLY A 94 -16.60 16.33 -11.56
N TYR A 95 -16.60 14.99 -11.66
CA TYR A 95 -16.67 14.31 -12.96
C TYR A 95 -18.06 14.41 -13.61
N ASP A 96 -19.14 14.36 -12.84
CA ASP A 96 -20.51 14.49 -13.35
C ASP A 96 -20.74 15.88 -13.94
N ASP A 97 -20.25 16.94 -13.29
CA ASP A 97 -20.32 18.33 -13.77
C ASP A 97 -19.50 18.57 -15.05
N MET A 98 -18.45 17.77 -15.27
CA MET A 98 -17.71 17.74 -16.54
C MET A 98 -18.49 17.02 -17.66
N GLY A 99 -19.61 16.37 -17.35
CA GLY A 99 -20.40 15.56 -18.28
C GLY A 99 -19.97 14.08 -18.33
N TYR A 100 -19.06 13.65 -17.46
CA TYR A 100 -18.54 12.29 -17.44
C TYR A 100 -19.15 11.49 -16.28
N LYS A 101 -20.11 10.63 -16.61
CA LYS A 101 -20.75 9.70 -15.67
C LYS A 101 -19.85 8.48 -15.35
N LEU A 102 -18.59 8.72 -14.96
CA LEU A 102 -17.60 7.68 -14.67
C LEU A 102 -18.00 6.78 -13.50
N TRP A 103 -18.88 7.28 -12.63
CA TRP A 103 -19.42 6.56 -11.49
C TRP A 103 -20.51 5.53 -11.88
N LYS A 104 -21.03 5.58 -13.10
CA LYS A 104 -22.00 4.59 -13.61
C LYS A 104 -21.29 3.30 -14.03
N PRO A 105 -21.96 2.14 -13.94
CA PRO A 105 -21.33 0.84 -14.18
C PRO A 105 -20.96 0.59 -15.65
N TYR A 106 -21.61 1.30 -16.58
CA TYR A 106 -21.57 1.04 -18.01
C TYR A 106 -20.16 0.88 -18.60
N LEU A 107 -19.28 1.87 -18.40
CA LEU A 107 -17.96 1.87 -19.02
C LEU A 107 -17.13 0.65 -18.58
N ARG A 108 -17.22 0.33 -17.28
CA ARG A 108 -16.50 -0.81 -16.73
C ARG A 108 -17.08 -2.13 -17.22
N ALA A 109 -18.40 -2.26 -17.23
CA ALA A 109 -19.08 -3.46 -17.72
C ALA A 109 -18.78 -3.75 -19.21
N VAL A 110 -18.67 -2.69 -20.02
CA VAL A 110 -18.26 -2.82 -21.43
C VAL A 110 -16.83 -3.35 -21.54
N MET A 111 -15.89 -2.80 -20.77
CA MET A 111 -14.50 -3.28 -20.77
C MET A 111 -14.37 -4.73 -20.30
N GLU A 112 -15.10 -5.14 -19.26
CA GLU A 112 -15.12 -6.55 -18.79
C GLU A 112 -15.67 -7.49 -19.86
N ARG A 113 -16.76 -7.10 -20.55
CA ARG A 113 -17.33 -7.87 -21.66
C ARG A 113 -16.35 -8.02 -22.81
N ASP A 114 -15.64 -6.94 -23.18
CA ASP A 114 -14.65 -6.99 -24.24
C ASP A 114 -13.46 -7.87 -23.87
N MET A 115 -12.99 -7.82 -22.62
CA MET A 115 -11.95 -8.73 -22.13
C MET A 115 -12.40 -10.20 -22.16
N LYS A 116 -13.68 -10.46 -21.85
CA LYS A 116 -14.26 -11.80 -21.98
C LYS A 116 -14.26 -12.28 -23.43
N LEU A 117 -14.68 -11.43 -24.39
CA LEU A 117 -14.66 -11.76 -25.81
C LEU A 117 -13.25 -12.04 -26.34
N VAL A 118 -12.23 -11.35 -25.82
CA VAL A 118 -10.82 -11.65 -26.13
C VAL A 118 -10.44 -13.03 -25.59
N GLY A 119 -10.83 -13.37 -24.36
CA GLY A 119 -10.60 -14.69 -23.77
C GLY A 119 -11.28 -15.83 -24.52
N GLU A 120 -12.43 -15.57 -25.13
CA GLU A 120 -13.18 -16.51 -25.99
C GLU A 120 -12.66 -16.57 -27.43
N GLY A 121 -11.76 -15.66 -27.83
CA GLY A 121 -11.25 -15.57 -29.20
C GLY A 121 -12.17 -14.84 -30.20
N ASN A 122 -13.23 -14.19 -29.72
CA ASN A 122 -14.22 -13.46 -30.52
C ASN A 122 -13.82 -12.01 -30.84
N LYS A 123 -12.83 -11.45 -30.11
CA LYS A 123 -12.24 -10.13 -30.38
C LYS A 123 -10.72 -10.20 -30.27
N SER A 124 -10.03 -9.34 -31.03
CA SER A 124 -8.57 -9.23 -30.90
C SER A 124 -8.18 -8.29 -29.76
N LYS A 125 -7.07 -8.59 -29.08
CA LYS A 125 -6.52 -7.72 -28.03
C LYS A 125 -6.22 -6.30 -28.58
N GLY A 126 -5.69 -6.20 -29.80
CA GLY A 126 -5.33 -4.92 -30.41
C GLY A 126 -6.55 -4.01 -30.60
N GLU A 127 -7.62 -4.57 -31.16
CA GLU A 127 -8.89 -3.85 -31.37
C GLU A 127 -9.48 -3.30 -30.06
N VAL A 128 -9.52 -4.12 -29.00
CA VAL A 128 -10.04 -3.70 -27.69
C VAL A 128 -9.17 -2.62 -27.06
N LEU A 129 -7.84 -2.74 -27.17
CA LEU A 129 -6.91 -1.74 -26.65
C LEU A 129 -7.04 -0.40 -27.38
N ASP A 130 -7.05 -0.40 -28.71
CA ASP A 130 -7.14 0.82 -29.50
C ASP A 130 -8.43 1.58 -29.19
N THR A 131 -9.56 0.86 -29.15
CA THR A 131 -10.86 1.43 -28.79
C THR A 131 -10.86 2.02 -27.38
N SER A 132 -10.33 1.28 -26.40
CA SER A 132 -10.30 1.71 -24.99
C SER A 132 -9.40 2.94 -24.79
N LEU A 133 -8.23 2.94 -25.43
CA LEU A 133 -7.29 4.06 -25.36
C LEU A 133 -7.84 5.31 -26.04
N GLN A 134 -8.52 5.16 -27.18
CA GLN A 134 -9.15 6.28 -27.86
C GLN A 134 -10.23 6.94 -26.99
N GLN A 135 -11.10 6.14 -26.37
CA GLN A 135 -12.12 6.64 -25.44
C GLN A 135 -11.51 7.32 -24.21
N MET A 136 -10.51 6.70 -23.59
CA MET A 136 -9.83 7.26 -22.41
C MET A 136 -9.08 8.56 -22.76
N LYS A 137 -8.43 8.62 -23.93
CA LYS A 137 -7.73 9.82 -24.40
C LYS A 137 -8.69 10.99 -24.58
N ALA A 138 -9.86 10.76 -25.17
CA ALA A 138 -10.87 11.80 -25.34
C ALA A 138 -11.32 12.36 -23.99
N CYS A 139 -11.70 11.48 -23.04
CA CYS A 139 -12.10 11.87 -21.69
C CYS A 139 -10.97 12.61 -20.95
N PHE A 140 -9.72 12.15 -21.05
CA PHE A 140 -8.58 12.78 -20.40
C PHE A 140 -8.33 14.21 -20.91
N LEU A 141 -8.38 14.43 -22.22
CA LEU A 141 -8.15 15.75 -22.80
C LEU A 141 -9.21 16.75 -22.35
N ASP A 142 -10.46 16.33 -22.28
CA ASP A 142 -11.57 17.19 -21.87
C ASP A 142 -11.59 17.43 -20.35
N ALA A 143 -11.35 16.40 -19.54
CA ALA A 143 -11.20 16.55 -18.09
C ALA A 143 -10.04 17.48 -17.73
N ARG A 144 -8.96 17.49 -18.52
CA ARG A 144 -7.83 18.40 -18.34
C ARG A 144 -8.21 19.86 -18.60
N LEU A 145 -9.05 20.13 -19.62
CA LEU A 145 -9.56 21.47 -19.90
C LEU A 145 -10.53 21.93 -18.83
N ASN A 146 -11.39 21.03 -18.33
CA ASN A 146 -12.43 21.32 -17.35
C ASN A 146 -12.02 21.11 -15.89
N LYS A 147 -10.72 20.98 -15.59
CA LYS A 147 -10.20 20.68 -14.24
C LYS A 147 -10.72 21.61 -13.13
N VAL A 148 -11.13 22.84 -13.48
CA VAL A 148 -11.69 23.82 -12.55
C VAL A 148 -12.95 23.29 -11.87
N LYS A 149 -13.82 22.57 -12.60
CA LYS A 149 -15.03 21.95 -12.03
C LYS A 149 -14.72 20.95 -10.91
N LEU A 150 -13.61 20.21 -11.03
CA LEU A 150 -13.16 19.31 -9.97
C LEU A 150 -12.74 20.09 -8.72
N LEU A 151 -12.03 21.21 -8.90
CA LEU A 151 -11.61 22.06 -7.79
C LEU A 151 -12.81 22.72 -7.10
N GLU A 152 -13.81 23.15 -7.87
CA GLU A 152 -15.08 23.70 -7.35
C GLU A 152 -15.85 22.66 -6.52
N ALA A 153 -16.02 21.44 -7.06
CA ALA A 153 -16.63 20.35 -6.31
C ALA A 153 -15.86 20.02 -5.01
N MET A 154 -14.52 19.99 -5.07
CA MET A 154 -13.70 19.82 -3.87
C MET A 154 -13.88 20.97 -2.88
N ALA A 155 -13.98 22.22 -3.33
CA ALA A 155 -14.22 23.35 -2.45
C ALA A 155 -15.54 23.17 -1.67
N ILE A 156 -16.63 22.75 -2.31
CA ILE A 156 -17.92 22.54 -1.64
C ILE A 156 -17.81 21.56 -0.46
N PHE A 157 -17.18 20.41 -0.66
CA PHE A 157 -17.14 19.36 0.37
C PHE A 157 -16.06 19.57 1.43
N PHE A 158 -14.97 20.26 1.11
CA PHE A 158 -13.88 20.53 2.06
C PHE A 158 -14.04 21.88 2.78
N GLU A 159 -14.66 22.89 2.17
CA GLU A 159 -15.07 24.13 2.85
C GLU A 159 -16.19 23.85 3.86
N ARG A 160 -17.14 22.97 3.52
CA ARG A 160 -18.15 22.47 4.46
C ARG A 160 -17.52 21.70 5.62
N SER A 161 -16.42 20.99 5.39
CA SER A 161 -15.65 20.36 6.47
C SER A 161 -14.93 21.36 7.38
N ASN A 162 -14.63 22.57 6.89
CA ASN A 162 -14.12 23.69 7.69
C ASN A 162 -15.24 24.41 8.45
N ARG A 163 -16.47 24.45 7.92
CA ARG A 163 -17.61 25.11 8.58
C ARG A 163 -18.35 24.22 9.60
N VAL A 164 -18.42 22.90 9.38
CA VAL A 164 -19.10 21.96 10.28
C VAL A 164 -18.30 21.68 11.57
N GLY A 165 -17.09 22.23 11.70
CA GLY A 165 -16.34 22.30 12.96
C GLY A 165 -16.39 23.67 13.66
N SER A 166 -17.06 24.68 13.10
CA SER A 166 -17.00 26.07 13.58
C SER A 166 -18.37 26.63 13.92
N GLU A 167 -19.08 25.97 14.82
CA GLU A 167 -20.10 26.63 15.65
C GLU A 167 -19.66 26.81 17.11
N HIS A 168 -18.37 26.66 17.43
CA HIS A 168 -17.81 27.13 18.69
C HIS A 168 -16.62 28.07 18.45
N GLN A 169 -16.95 29.37 18.49
CA GLN A 169 -16.13 30.49 18.98
C GLN A 169 -14.96 30.97 18.11
N ASN A 170 -15.01 32.27 17.79
CA ASN A 170 -13.86 33.09 17.38
C ASN A 170 -12.68 32.86 18.32
N THR A 171 -11.52 32.35 17.89
CA THR A 171 -10.32 32.44 18.74
C THR A 171 -9.01 32.45 17.97
N THR A 172 -8.25 33.53 18.14
CA THR A 172 -6.79 33.64 18.08
C THR A 172 -6.02 32.61 18.94
N GLU A 173 -6.71 31.70 19.63
CA GLU A 173 -6.19 30.80 20.67
C GLU A 173 -5.57 29.51 20.14
N GLU A 174 -5.57 29.24 18.82
CA GLU A 174 -4.87 28.07 18.26
C GLU A 174 -3.54 28.43 17.58
N VAL A 175 -3.24 29.73 17.48
CA VAL A 175 -2.03 30.23 16.83
C VAL A 175 -0.82 30.03 17.74
N VAL A 176 0.17 29.30 17.25
CA VAL A 176 1.37 28.95 18.02
C VAL A 176 2.54 29.88 17.69
N ARG A 177 2.76 30.18 16.40
CA ARG A 177 3.82 31.10 15.93
C ARG A 177 3.65 31.46 14.46
N ARG A 178 4.36 32.47 13.98
CA ARG A 178 4.56 32.72 12.54
C ARG A 178 5.31 31.55 11.89
N CYS A 179 4.93 31.14 10.67
CA CYS A 179 5.64 30.10 9.96
C CYS A 179 7.07 30.51 9.64
N GLY A 180 8.05 29.71 10.09
CA GLY A 180 9.46 29.98 9.82
C GLY A 180 9.89 29.74 8.36
N LEU A 181 9.13 28.94 7.60
CA LEU A 181 9.46 28.61 6.21
C LEU A 181 8.92 29.63 5.21
N CYS A 182 7.63 29.98 5.27
CA CYS A 182 7.05 30.96 4.35
C CYS A 182 6.99 32.38 4.91
N GLN A 183 7.00 32.57 6.24
CA GLN A 183 6.86 33.87 6.92
C GLN A 183 5.57 34.68 6.62
N GLU A 184 4.74 34.20 5.69
CA GLU A 184 3.49 34.82 5.25
C GLU A 184 2.27 34.40 6.07
N SER A 185 2.27 33.18 6.62
CA SER A 185 1.13 32.59 7.33
C SER A 185 1.51 32.11 8.73
N ASP A 186 0.50 31.96 9.59
CA ASP A 186 0.69 31.46 10.95
C ASP A 186 0.67 29.92 11.01
N MET A 187 1.27 29.38 12.07
CA MET A 187 1.24 27.96 12.40
C MET A 187 0.27 27.73 13.55
N VAL A 188 -0.62 26.75 13.37
CA VAL A 188 -1.72 26.45 14.29
C VAL A 188 -1.66 25.02 14.80
N LEU A 189 -2.04 24.81 16.06
CA LEU A 189 -2.18 23.48 16.65
C LEU A 189 -3.41 22.79 16.07
N LYS A 190 -3.26 21.56 15.59
CA LYS A 190 -4.31 20.75 14.99
C LYS A 190 -4.29 19.33 15.53
N LYS A 191 -5.48 18.74 15.67
CA LYS A 191 -5.67 17.32 15.96
C LYS A 191 -6.09 16.59 14.68
N ASN A 192 -5.32 15.58 14.29
CA ASN A 192 -5.63 14.74 13.14
C ASN A 192 -6.78 13.76 13.47
N ARG A 193 -7.40 13.21 12.43
CA ARG A 193 -8.47 12.19 12.56
C ARG A 193 -8.01 10.94 13.31
N ASP A 194 -6.73 10.62 13.24
CA ASP A 194 -6.08 9.52 13.99
C ASP A 194 -5.87 9.86 15.49
N GLY A 195 -6.35 11.02 15.96
CA GLY A 195 -6.21 11.50 17.33
C GLY A 195 -4.87 12.15 17.68
N LYS A 196 -3.89 12.14 16.77
CA LYS A 196 -2.54 12.71 16.96
C LYS A 196 -2.52 14.21 16.76
N PHE A 197 -1.64 14.91 17.48
CA PHE A 197 -1.49 16.36 17.36
C PHE A 197 -0.34 16.75 16.43
N MET A 198 -0.48 17.88 15.74
CA MET A 198 0.56 18.50 14.93
C MET A 198 0.39 20.02 14.94
N VAL A 199 1.47 20.75 14.69
CA VAL A 199 1.42 22.20 14.46
C VAL A 199 1.73 22.45 12.99
N GLY A 200 0.77 22.95 12.22
CA GLY A 200 0.87 23.08 10.76
C GLY A 200 0.68 24.51 10.28
N CYS A 201 1.31 24.85 9.15
CA CYS A 201 1.13 26.15 8.51
C CYS A 201 -0.28 26.31 7.91
N LEU A 202 -0.89 27.48 8.10
CA LEU A 202 -2.16 27.86 7.45
C LEU A 202 -2.04 28.03 5.92
N GLY A 203 -0.83 28.29 5.41
CA GLY A 203 -0.55 28.41 3.97
C GLY A 203 -0.52 27.07 3.21
N TYR A 204 -0.89 25.94 3.83
CA TYR A 204 -1.04 24.66 3.13
C TYR A 204 -2.15 24.78 2.06
N PRO A 205 -1.97 24.27 0.82
CA PRO A 205 -0.91 23.37 0.36
C PRO A 205 0.38 24.04 -0.14
N GLN A 206 0.40 25.36 -0.26
CA GLN A 206 1.55 26.12 -0.80
C GLN A 206 2.75 26.10 0.16
N CYS A 207 2.50 26.07 1.46
CA CYS A 207 3.52 25.86 2.49
C CYS A 207 3.24 24.56 3.25
N ARG A 208 4.13 23.57 3.13
CA ARG A 208 4.03 22.26 3.79
C ARG A 208 4.75 22.19 5.14
N ASN A 209 5.02 23.34 5.77
CA ASN A 209 5.70 23.37 7.06
C ASN A 209 4.83 22.72 8.14
N VAL A 210 5.42 21.78 8.89
CA VAL A 210 4.75 21.04 9.94
C VAL A 210 5.74 20.66 11.04
N VAL A 211 5.32 20.83 12.29
CA VAL A 211 5.96 20.26 13.48
C VAL A 211 5.09 19.11 13.96
N TRP A 212 5.63 17.90 13.90
CA TRP A 212 4.95 16.70 14.38
C TRP A 212 5.19 16.56 15.89
N LEU A 213 4.10 16.39 16.64
CA LEU A 213 4.17 16.25 18.08
C LEU A 213 4.24 14.77 18.50
N PRO A 214 4.77 14.46 19.69
CA PRO A 214 4.84 13.09 20.21
C PRO A 214 3.51 12.34 20.15
N GLY A 215 3.58 11.06 19.78
CA GLY A 215 2.40 10.20 19.70
C GLY A 215 1.67 10.03 21.04
N SER A 216 2.40 10.13 22.16
CA SER A 216 1.93 9.92 23.53
C SER A 216 1.04 11.02 24.09
N ILE A 217 0.82 12.11 23.35
CA ILE A 217 -0.04 13.22 23.76
C ILE A 217 -1.51 12.78 23.71
N SER A 218 -2.22 13.03 24.82
CA SER A 218 -3.67 12.84 24.96
C SER A 218 -4.45 14.14 24.75
N GLU A 219 -3.94 15.25 25.28
CA GLU A 219 -4.51 16.59 25.19
C GLU A 219 -3.39 17.61 24.95
N ALA A 220 -3.67 18.62 24.13
CA ALA A 220 -2.76 19.74 23.88
C ALA A 220 -3.58 21.01 23.69
N VAL A 221 -3.21 22.08 24.40
CA VAL A 221 -3.91 23.38 24.37
C VAL A 221 -2.87 24.49 24.29
N VAL A 222 -3.01 25.40 23.32
CA VAL A 222 -2.13 26.56 23.22
C VAL A 222 -2.47 27.54 24.34
N THR A 223 -1.45 28.12 24.94
CA THR A 223 -1.58 29.05 26.07
C THR A 223 -1.26 30.47 25.64
N THR A 224 -1.61 31.45 26.46
CA THR A 224 -1.20 32.85 26.27
C THR A 224 0.27 33.12 26.60
N ASN A 225 0.96 32.16 27.23
CA ASN A 225 2.35 32.32 27.64
C ASN A 225 3.26 32.23 26.41
N THR A 226 4.21 33.14 26.29
CA THR A 226 5.19 33.14 25.20
C THR A 226 6.55 32.60 25.67
N CYS A 227 7.25 31.95 24.75
CA CYS A 227 8.62 31.50 24.98
C CYS A 227 9.59 32.69 24.91
N ASN A 228 10.44 32.83 25.93
CA ASN A 228 11.48 33.86 25.98
C ASN A 228 12.76 33.47 25.24
N ASN A 229 12.91 32.20 24.86
CA ASN A 229 14.14 31.66 24.26
C ASN A 229 14.10 31.61 22.73
N CYS A 230 12.91 31.67 22.11
CA CYS A 230 12.75 31.50 20.67
C CYS A 230 12.61 32.85 19.96
N THR A 231 13.50 33.12 19.01
CA THR A 231 13.40 34.24 18.06
C THR A 231 13.43 33.70 16.62
N PRO A 232 12.66 34.28 15.67
CA PRO A 232 11.70 35.37 15.86
C PRO A 232 10.43 34.91 16.61
N GLY A 233 9.97 35.75 17.54
CA GLY A 233 8.77 35.55 18.35
C GLY A 233 7.60 36.43 17.89
N PRO A 234 6.40 36.26 18.47
CA PRO A 234 6.10 35.38 19.61
C PRO A 234 5.97 33.90 19.23
N VAL A 235 6.38 33.02 20.14
CA VAL A 235 6.08 31.58 20.11
C VAL A 235 5.27 31.26 21.36
N PHE A 236 4.00 30.94 21.20
CA PHE A 236 3.11 30.57 22.30
C PHE A 236 3.40 29.15 22.78
N LEU A 237 3.44 28.97 24.10
CA LEU A 237 3.66 27.68 24.75
C LEU A 237 2.38 26.85 24.67
N ILE A 238 2.55 25.53 24.60
CA ILE A 238 1.45 24.57 24.54
C ILE A 238 1.46 23.75 25.81
N GLN A 239 0.33 23.70 26.51
CA GLN A 239 0.11 22.80 27.62
C GLN A 239 -0.18 21.40 27.07
N PHE A 240 0.75 20.49 27.28
CA PHE A 240 0.63 19.07 26.91
C PHE A 240 0.20 18.23 28.10
N LYS A 241 -0.61 17.22 27.81
CA LYS A 241 -0.94 16.11 28.72
C LYS A 241 -0.63 14.79 28.05
N PHE A 242 0.34 14.05 28.58
CA PHE A 242 0.81 12.78 28.04
C PHE A 242 0.06 11.59 28.65
N ARG A 243 -0.02 10.49 27.91
CA ARG A 243 -0.47 9.21 28.46
C ARG A 243 0.65 8.62 29.32
N GLN A 244 0.44 8.54 30.63
CA GLN A 244 1.45 8.09 31.61
C GLN A 244 2.12 6.75 31.25
N LEU A 245 1.38 5.82 30.65
CA LEU A 245 1.90 4.50 30.25
C LEU A 245 2.79 4.54 28.99
N GLU A 246 2.80 5.66 28.27
CA GLU A 246 3.54 5.85 27.01
C GLU A 246 4.73 6.81 27.15
N ILE A 247 4.98 7.32 28.37
CA ILE A 247 6.16 8.13 28.69
C ILE A 247 6.95 7.49 29.84
N PRO A 248 8.29 7.66 29.91
CA PRO A 248 9.06 7.10 31.01
C PRO A 248 8.63 7.71 32.37
N PRO A 249 8.71 6.96 33.48
CA PRO A 249 8.25 7.42 34.79
C PRO A 249 8.93 8.68 35.33
N SER A 250 10.09 9.06 34.78
CA SER A 250 10.83 10.27 35.12
C SER A 250 10.25 11.55 34.52
N TYR A 251 9.31 11.44 33.58
CA TYR A 251 8.68 12.59 32.92
C TYR A 251 7.30 12.89 33.49
N ASN A 252 6.95 14.18 33.53
CA ASN A 252 5.65 14.60 34.02
C ASN A 252 4.56 14.38 32.95
N VAL A 253 3.38 13.94 33.39
CA VAL A 253 2.17 13.85 32.58
C VAL A 253 1.78 15.21 32.01
N ASN A 254 1.90 16.27 32.80
CA ASN A 254 1.59 17.63 32.39
C ASN A 254 2.89 18.39 32.13
N HIS A 255 3.03 18.95 30.92
CA HIS A 255 4.21 19.69 30.52
C HIS A 255 3.81 20.94 29.75
N LEU A 256 4.26 22.11 30.18
CA LEU A 256 4.10 23.34 29.42
C LEU A 256 5.32 23.47 28.49
N GLY A 257 5.14 23.23 27.20
CA GLY A 257 6.26 23.07 26.28
C GLY A 257 6.32 24.05 25.13
N CYS A 258 7.53 24.28 24.64
CA CYS A 258 7.81 25.14 23.49
C CYS A 258 8.13 24.32 22.23
N ILE A 259 7.39 24.52 21.15
CA ILE A 259 7.64 23.86 19.87
C ILE A 259 8.75 24.54 19.02
N GLY A 260 9.30 25.65 19.49
CA GLY A 260 10.33 26.42 18.79
C GLY A 260 11.73 25.78 18.86
N GLY A 261 11.87 24.58 19.42
CA GLY A 261 13.11 23.82 19.47
C GLY A 261 14.03 24.14 20.66
N CYS A 262 13.57 24.92 21.64
CA CYS A 262 14.33 25.25 22.86
C CYS A 262 13.94 24.39 24.07
N ASP A 263 13.00 23.45 23.91
CA ASP A 263 12.47 22.63 24.99
C ASP A 263 13.05 21.21 24.90
N GLU A 264 14.05 20.94 25.74
CA GLU A 264 14.77 19.66 25.75
C GLU A 264 13.85 18.48 26.14
N ILE A 265 12.90 18.70 27.04
CA ILE A 265 11.97 17.66 27.49
C ILE A 265 11.07 17.25 26.33
N LEU A 266 10.50 18.23 25.61
CA LEU A 266 9.66 17.96 24.46
C LEU A 266 10.43 17.28 23.33
N ILE A 267 11.68 17.68 23.09
CA ILE A 267 12.57 17.04 22.11
C ILE A 267 12.82 15.58 22.47
N GLN A 268 13.22 15.30 23.72
CA GLN A 268 13.47 13.93 24.19
C GLN A 268 12.20 13.07 24.12
N LEU A 269 11.05 13.59 24.55
CA LEU A 269 9.78 12.86 24.46
C LEU A 269 9.37 12.59 23.00
N THR A 270 9.72 13.49 22.07
CA THR A 270 9.49 13.28 20.64
C THR A 270 10.36 12.14 20.09
N GLU A 271 11.61 12.04 20.54
CA GLU A 271 12.51 10.95 20.14
C GLU A 271 12.11 9.61 20.75
N ILE A 272 11.72 9.59 22.04
CA ILE A 272 11.34 8.38 22.78
C ILE A 272 10.00 7.83 22.32
N CYS A 273 8.98 8.70 22.25
CA CYS A 273 7.61 8.29 21.93
C CYS A 273 7.35 8.22 20.42
N GLY A 274 8.28 8.76 19.62
CA GLY A 274 8.14 8.92 18.18
C GLY A 274 7.13 10.00 17.79
N THR A 275 7.27 10.47 16.56
CA THR A 275 6.22 11.20 15.84
C THR A 275 5.32 10.18 15.09
N GLY A 276 4.16 10.59 14.58
CA GLY A 276 3.28 9.74 13.75
C GLY A 276 4.00 9.04 12.57
N PRO A 277 3.32 8.09 11.88
CA PRO A 277 3.95 6.89 11.33
C PRO A 277 5.18 7.14 10.42
N ARG A 278 6.21 6.32 10.66
CA ARG A 278 7.55 6.31 10.03
C ARG A 278 7.54 6.57 8.52
N MET A 279 8.36 7.54 8.09
CA MET A 279 8.97 7.59 6.76
C MET A 279 10.40 7.01 6.82
N PRO A 280 10.95 6.46 5.71
CA PRO A 280 12.15 5.62 5.74
C PRO A 280 13.40 6.42 6.15
N ALA A 281 14.20 5.82 7.03
CA ALA A 281 15.47 6.35 7.49
C ALA A 281 16.49 6.35 6.35
N ARG A 282 16.68 7.51 5.69
CA ARG A 282 17.87 7.76 4.88
C ARG A 282 18.25 9.23 4.92
N ALA A 283 18.59 9.72 6.12
CA ALA A 283 19.40 10.92 6.32
C ALA A 283 19.75 11.08 7.81
N ARG A 284 20.77 10.37 8.30
CA ARG A 284 21.64 10.92 9.35
C ARG A 284 22.96 10.17 9.42
N GLY A 285 24.04 10.90 9.18
CA GLY A 285 25.40 10.50 9.53
C GLY A 285 25.57 10.45 11.06
N PRO A 286 26.68 9.89 11.54
CA PRO A 286 26.87 9.64 12.97
C PRO A 286 27.21 10.93 13.72
N THR A 287 26.43 11.26 14.75
CA THR A 287 26.84 12.16 15.83
C THR A 287 27.34 11.34 17.03
N PRO A 288 28.33 11.84 17.80
CA PRO A 288 28.98 11.10 18.87
C PRO A 288 28.22 11.19 20.19
N ALA A 289 28.37 10.16 21.02
CA ALA A 289 27.89 10.11 22.39
C ALA A 289 28.74 11.01 23.30
N THR A 290 28.11 11.68 24.27
CA THR A 290 28.81 12.23 25.43
C THR A 290 28.03 11.99 26.71
N SER A 291 28.78 11.54 27.71
CA SER A 291 28.40 11.18 29.08
C SER A 291 28.42 12.39 30.03
N ASN A 292 27.61 12.32 31.09
CA ASN A 292 27.55 13.25 32.22
C ASN A 292 28.87 13.41 32.99
N ALA A 293 29.21 14.63 33.42
CA ALA A 293 29.80 14.97 34.74
C ALA A 293 29.89 16.51 34.98
N HIS A 294 29.69 16.92 36.25
CA HIS A 294 29.79 18.28 36.85
C HIS A 294 31.11 18.38 37.69
N PRO A 295 31.53 19.52 38.32
CA PRO A 295 31.94 20.82 37.78
C PRO A 295 33.28 21.43 38.37
N THR A 296 33.83 22.49 37.73
CA THR A 296 34.82 23.54 38.19
C THR A 296 36.31 23.20 38.51
N PRO A 297 37.25 24.18 38.60
CA PRO A 297 37.57 25.30 37.68
C PRO A 297 39.11 25.52 37.39
N ALA A 298 39.41 26.44 36.45
CA ALA A 298 40.60 27.31 36.33
C ALA A 298 41.88 26.92 35.53
N THR A 299 42.38 27.96 34.84
CA THR A 299 43.77 28.30 34.39
C THR A 299 44.42 27.74 33.11
N ASN A 300 44.60 28.66 32.15
CA ASN A 300 45.75 29.01 31.28
C ASN A 300 46.79 27.97 30.77
N ASN A 301 47.07 28.17 29.48
CA ASN A 301 48.34 28.08 28.74
C ASN A 301 48.89 26.75 28.18
N ALA A 302 49.02 26.77 26.85
CA ALA A 302 50.18 26.44 26.02
C ALA A 302 50.70 24.98 25.89
N ASN A 303 50.71 24.55 24.62
CA ASN A 303 51.72 23.75 23.90
C ASN A 303 52.12 22.33 24.35
N HIS A 304 51.91 21.42 23.40
CA HIS A 304 52.67 20.20 23.07
C HIS A 304 52.81 19.07 24.10
N THR A 305 52.16 17.92 23.82
CA THR A 305 52.79 16.66 23.36
C THR A 305 51.73 15.55 23.15
N ASN A 306 51.96 14.68 22.15
CA ASN A 306 51.10 13.61 21.63
C ASN A 306 50.51 12.63 22.67
N PRO A 307 49.28 12.07 22.45
CA PRO A 307 48.91 10.76 22.94
C PRO A 307 49.19 9.66 21.90
N ARG A 308 49.38 8.45 22.42
CA ARG A 308 49.63 7.19 21.72
C ARG A 308 48.68 6.99 20.52
N GLN A 309 49.25 6.87 19.33
CA GLN A 309 48.58 6.46 18.09
C GLN A 309 48.26 4.96 18.17
N SER A 310 46.98 4.60 18.11
CA SER A 310 46.56 3.20 17.93
C SER A 310 46.79 2.78 16.48
N ALA A 311 47.47 1.65 16.28
CA ALA A 311 47.73 1.05 14.98
C ALA A 311 46.46 0.48 14.32
N CYS A 312 46.42 0.46 12.99
CA CYS A 312 45.33 -0.09 12.19
C CYS A 312 45.15 -1.60 12.44
N LEU A 313 43.92 -2.07 12.72
CA LEU A 313 43.63 -3.49 13.01
C LEU A 313 43.83 -4.45 11.82
N HIS A 314 44.06 -3.96 10.59
CA HIS A 314 44.25 -4.80 9.40
C HIS A 314 45.72 -4.96 8.99
N CYS A 315 46.55 -3.94 9.16
CA CYS A 315 47.99 -3.98 8.80
C CYS A 315 48.93 -3.66 9.96
N GLN A 316 48.40 -3.29 11.13
CA GLN A 316 49.14 -2.94 12.35
C GLN A 316 50.08 -1.74 12.20
N GLU A 317 49.88 -0.90 11.18
CA GLU A 317 50.60 0.36 10.99
C GLU A 317 49.82 1.56 11.55
N THR A 318 50.54 2.56 12.05
CA THR A 318 49.98 3.81 12.60
C THR A 318 49.85 4.88 11.52
N GLY A 319 48.77 5.67 11.55
CA GLY A 319 48.59 6.83 10.65
C GLY A 319 47.32 6.80 9.77
N HIS A 320 46.49 5.75 9.88
CA HIS A 320 45.18 5.67 9.23
C HIS A 320 44.21 4.80 10.05
N SER A 321 42.90 4.97 9.85
CA SER A 321 41.88 4.13 10.50
C SER A 321 41.68 2.82 9.73
N SER A 322 41.18 1.76 10.39
CA SER A 322 40.95 0.46 9.74
C SER A 322 39.95 0.48 8.58
N ASN A 323 39.13 1.52 8.48
CA ASN A 323 38.21 1.70 7.36
C ASN A 323 38.87 2.34 6.14
N ASP A 324 40.07 2.89 6.27
CA ASP A 324 40.85 3.56 5.20
C ASP A 324 42.18 2.84 4.92
N CYS A 325 42.23 1.53 5.14
CA CYS A 325 43.47 0.76 4.99
C CYS A 325 43.86 0.58 3.51
N PRO A 326 45.04 1.07 3.07
CA PRO A 326 45.44 1.06 1.65
C PRO A 326 45.60 -0.34 1.04
N SER A 327 45.65 -1.39 1.87
CA SER A 327 45.76 -2.78 1.44
C SER A 327 44.44 -3.41 0.95
N GLN A 328 43.28 -2.74 1.10
CA GLN A 328 41.99 -3.32 0.70
C GLN A 328 41.53 -3.09 -0.73
N THR A 329 42.27 -2.39 -1.59
CA THR A 329 41.94 -2.38 -3.03
C THR A 329 43.16 -2.26 -3.93
N ARG A 330 43.55 -3.37 -4.55
CA ARG A 330 44.00 -3.48 -5.96
C ARG A 330 44.38 -4.92 -6.28
N ARG A 331 43.61 -5.60 -7.14
CA ARG A 331 44.10 -6.01 -8.48
C ARG A 331 43.02 -6.74 -9.30
N SER A 332 42.91 -6.27 -10.53
CA SER A 332 42.25 -6.88 -11.67
C SER A 332 43.19 -7.89 -12.34
N ARG A 333 42.57 -8.80 -13.12
CA ARG A 333 43.05 -9.62 -14.25
C ARG A 333 43.41 -11.11 -14.05
N ASN A 334 42.70 -11.88 -14.87
CA ASN A 334 43.13 -12.97 -15.76
C ASN A 334 43.52 -14.36 -15.22
N ALA A 335 42.77 -15.32 -15.80
CA ALA A 335 43.21 -16.53 -16.49
C ALA A 335 43.41 -17.84 -15.71
N GLN A 336 42.83 -18.88 -16.33
CA GLN A 336 43.23 -20.29 -16.44
C GLN A 336 42.30 -21.35 -15.82
N HIS A 337 41.97 -22.28 -16.72
CA HIS A 337 41.21 -23.53 -16.57
C HIS A 337 41.74 -24.44 -15.45
N PRO A 338 40.90 -25.39 -15.02
CA PRO A 338 41.21 -26.78 -15.36
C PRO A 338 40.02 -27.53 -16.00
N GLU A 339 40.29 -28.21 -17.11
CA GLU A 339 39.49 -29.36 -17.59
C GLU A 339 39.84 -30.59 -16.71
N THR A 340 38.93 -31.45 -16.28
CA THR A 340 38.15 -32.50 -16.97
C THR A 340 37.27 -33.12 -15.84
N ASN A 341 36.07 -33.69 -15.99
CA ASN A 341 35.60 -34.68 -16.95
C ASN A 341 34.06 -34.84 -16.81
N GLN A 342 33.35 -34.87 -17.96
CA GLN A 342 32.14 -35.66 -18.33
C GLN A 342 31.23 -36.24 -17.21
N GLN A 343 29.89 -36.17 -17.20
CA GLN A 343 28.89 -36.39 -18.26
C GLN A 343 27.49 -36.23 -17.64
N SER A 344 26.56 -35.53 -18.32
CA SER A 344 25.14 -35.94 -18.57
C SER A 344 24.30 -34.71 -18.96
N GLY A 345 23.65 -34.79 -20.11
CA GLY A 345 23.13 -33.65 -20.86
C GLY A 345 21.86 -33.04 -20.28
N GLU A 346 21.89 -31.72 -20.08
CA GLU A 346 20.71 -30.86 -20.05
C GLU A 346 20.79 -29.89 -21.22
N SER A 347 19.75 -29.88 -22.05
CA SER A 347 19.63 -28.99 -23.21
C SER A 347 19.60 -27.53 -22.75
N SER A 348 20.72 -26.80 -22.92
CA SER A 348 20.79 -25.39 -22.55
C SER A 348 20.04 -24.53 -23.58
N VAL A 349 18.86 -24.04 -23.20
CA VAL A 349 18.08 -23.09 -24.00
C VAL A 349 18.75 -21.72 -23.94
N SER A 350 19.18 -21.17 -25.08
CA SER A 350 19.80 -19.84 -25.15
C SER A 350 18.76 -18.74 -25.45
N CYS A 351 18.98 -17.57 -24.86
CA CYS A 351 18.17 -16.38 -25.08
C CYS A 351 18.27 -15.91 -26.53
N SER A 352 17.13 -15.82 -27.23
CA SER A 352 17.09 -15.38 -28.64
C SER A 352 17.46 -13.92 -28.86
N SER A 353 17.46 -13.10 -27.80
CA SER A 353 17.71 -11.65 -27.89
C SER A 353 19.15 -11.26 -27.54
N CYS A 354 19.84 -12.01 -26.68
CA CYS A 354 21.21 -11.67 -26.26
C CYS A 354 22.19 -12.85 -26.28
N GLY A 355 21.75 -14.07 -26.64
CA GLY A 355 22.60 -15.26 -26.76
C GLY A 355 23.04 -15.89 -25.43
N ALA A 356 22.78 -15.25 -24.29
CA ALA A 356 23.11 -15.80 -22.97
C ALA A 356 22.27 -17.06 -22.64
N PRO A 357 22.79 -17.99 -21.82
CA PRO A 357 22.04 -19.17 -21.40
C PRO A 357 20.80 -18.77 -20.57
N GLY A 358 19.65 -19.34 -20.92
CA GLY A 358 18.40 -19.19 -20.19
C GLY A 358 18.41 -20.03 -18.92
N VAL A 359 17.92 -19.44 -17.82
CA VAL A 359 17.81 -20.10 -16.52
C VAL A 359 16.43 -20.72 -16.38
N LEU A 360 16.37 -22.02 -16.05
CA LEU A 360 15.12 -22.73 -15.79
C LEU A 360 14.50 -22.30 -14.46
N ARG A 361 13.20 -22.02 -14.46
CA ARG A 361 12.39 -21.56 -13.33
C ARG A 361 11.06 -22.30 -13.32
N THR A 362 10.41 -22.36 -12.15
CA THR A 362 9.09 -22.99 -12.00
C THR A 362 8.05 -21.94 -11.61
N ALA A 363 6.92 -21.91 -12.31
CA ALA A 363 5.84 -20.95 -12.11
C ALA A 363 5.05 -21.28 -10.84
N ASN A 364 4.67 -20.23 -10.11
CA ASN A 364 3.88 -20.32 -8.87
C ASN A 364 2.55 -19.55 -8.96
N THR A 365 2.14 -19.13 -10.17
CA THR A 365 0.82 -18.50 -10.37
C THR A 365 -0.28 -19.55 -10.28
N ALA A 366 -1.45 -19.17 -9.75
CA ALA A 366 -2.56 -20.10 -9.49
C ALA A 366 -2.91 -21.01 -10.69
N ASN A 367 -2.81 -20.47 -11.91
CA ASN A 367 -3.13 -21.19 -13.15
C ASN A 367 -1.95 -21.97 -13.77
N ASN A 368 -0.70 -21.75 -13.33
CA ASN A 368 0.50 -22.37 -13.91
C ASN A 368 1.41 -23.02 -12.86
N ARG A 369 0.88 -23.30 -11.67
CA ARG A 369 1.64 -23.80 -10.53
C ARG A 369 2.36 -25.11 -10.90
N GLY A 370 3.69 -25.09 -10.83
CA GLY A 370 4.53 -26.23 -11.16
C GLY A 370 5.01 -26.31 -12.62
N ARG A 371 4.56 -25.41 -13.53
CA ARG A 371 5.06 -25.38 -14.91
C ARG A 371 6.46 -24.76 -14.98
N LYS A 372 7.36 -25.34 -15.77
CA LYS A 372 8.74 -24.87 -15.94
C LYS A 372 8.90 -23.94 -17.14
N PHE A 373 9.73 -22.92 -17.01
CA PHE A 373 10.03 -21.92 -18.06
C PHE A 373 11.47 -21.41 -17.97
N TYR A 374 12.02 -20.91 -19.07
CA TYR A 374 13.34 -20.30 -19.13
C TYR A 374 13.23 -18.77 -19.17
N THR A 375 14.11 -18.08 -18.44
CA THR A 375 14.28 -16.62 -18.52
C THR A 375 15.74 -16.23 -18.67
N CYS A 376 16.00 -15.06 -19.26
CA CYS A 376 17.35 -14.50 -19.26
C CYS A 376 17.75 -14.05 -17.84
N GLN A 377 19.05 -14.11 -17.54
CA GLN A 377 19.61 -13.66 -16.26
C GLN A 377 19.83 -12.14 -16.21
N SER A 378 19.85 -11.46 -17.36
CA SER A 378 19.96 -10.00 -17.42
C SER A 378 18.65 -9.34 -17.02
N GLN A 379 18.70 -8.38 -16.09
CA GLN A 379 17.53 -7.61 -15.64
C GLN A 379 16.93 -6.70 -16.72
N GLU A 380 17.68 -6.40 -17.78
CA GLU A 380 17.23 -5.59 -18.91
C GLU A 380 16.65 -6.44 -20.06
N CYS A 381 16.65 -7.77 -19.93
CA CYS A 381 16.21 -8.69 -20.98
C CYS A 381 14.88 -9.37 -20.62
N THR A 382 13.88 -9.24 -21.48
CA THR A 382 12.51 -9.76 -21.28
C THR A 382 12.27 -11.15 -21.86
N PHE A 383 13.33 -11.89 -22.20
CA PHE A 383 13.23 -13.23 -22.79
C PHE A 383 12.57 -14.22 -21.82
N PHE A 384 11.56 -14.93 -22.34
CA PHE A 384 10.74 -15.90 -21.63
C PHE A 384 10.23 -16.99 -22.59
N VAL A 385 10.37 -18.26 -22.23
CA VAL A 385 9.78 -19.38 -22.98
C VAL A 385 9.42 -20.53 -22.05
N TRP A 386 8.28 -21.19 -22.25
CA TRP A 386 7.90 -22.36 -21.45
C TRP A 386 8.69 -23.60 -21.89
N GLU A 387 9.10 -24.44 -20.94
CA GLU A 387 9.85 -25.67 -21.21
C GLU A 387 9.06 -26.65 -22.11
N ASP A 388 7.74 -26.72 -21.91
CA ASP A 388 6.83 -27.53 -22.73
C ASP A 388 6.73 -27.07 -24.19
N SER A 389 7.05 -25.80 -24.46
CA SER A 389 7.04 -25.22 -25.81
C SER A 389 8.31 -25.57 -26.58
N ILE A 390 9.38 -25.98 -25.89
CA ILE A 390 10.67 -26.39 -26.48
C ILE A 390 10.68 -27.89 -26.76
N ASN A 391 10.06 -28.69 -25.88
CA ASN A 391 9.99 -30.14 -26.04
C ASN A 391 9.01 -30.61 -27.12
N ASN A 392 8.22 -29.69 -27.69
CA ASN A 392 7.16 -30.01 -28.65
C ASN A 392 7.48 -29.64 -30.11
N GLY A 393 8.76 -29.75 -30.53
CA GLY A 393 9.09 -29.52 -31.94
C GLY A 393 10.55 -29.76 -32.33
N THR A 394 10.89 -31.01 -32.66
CA THR A 394 11.91 -31.26 -33.70
C THR A 394 11.31 -30.95 -35.07
N GLY A 395 11.80 -29.90 -35.73
CA GLY A 395 11.72 -29.74 -37.18
C GLY A 395 11.25 -28.37 -37.69
N GLY A 396 12.19 -27.45 -37.93
CA GLY A 396 11.94 -26.30 -38.83
C GLY A 396 12.67 -25.01 -38.45
N ARG A 397 13.83 -24.77 -39.05
CA ARG A 397 14.59 -23.50 -38.97
C ARG A 397 13.86 -22.37 -39.72
N GLY A 398 13.69 -21.24 -39.02
CA GLY A 398 13.84 -19.83 -39.48
C GLY A 398 13.06 -19.32 -40.70
N SER A 399 12.25 -18.28 -40.51
CA SER A 399 12.63 -16.89 -40.83
C SER A 399 11.46 -15.92 -40.66
N ALA A 400 11.80 -14.68 -40.30
CA ALA A 400 10.93 -13.52 -40.43
C ALA A 400 10.55 -13.29 -41.91
N ARG A 401 9.28 -12.95 -42.20
CA ARG A 401 8.89 -11.89 -43.16
C ARG A 401 7.38 -11.65 -43.26
N SER A 402 7.06 -10.35 -43.20
CA SER A 402 6.08 -9.52 -43.93
C SER A 402 5.09 -10.15 -44.94
N ASN A 403 3.89 -9.56 -44.94
CA ASN A 403 2.81 -9.47 -45.95
C ASN A 403 2.92 -10.31 -47.25
N ASN A 404 1.95 -11.20 -47.47
CA ASN A 404 0.94 -11.10 -48.55
C ASN A 404 -0.11 -12.24 -48.49
N VAL A 405 -1.33 -11.89 -48.87
CA VAL A 405 -2.54 -12.71 -49.15
C VAL A 405 -2.22 -13.69 -50.32
N PRO A 406 -2.71 -14.96 -50.40
CA PRO A 406 -4.13 -15.25 -50.68
C PRO A 406 -4.80 -16.55 -50.17
N THR A 407 -6.14 -16.46 -50.17
CA THR A 407 -7.23 -17.44 -50.28
C THR A 407 -6.99 -18.96 -50.29
N SER A 408 -7.76 -19.66 -49.44
CA SER A 408 -8.81 -20.67 -49.78
C SER A 408 -8.80 -21.98 -48.96
N THR A 409 -10.00 -22.29 -48.44
CA THR A 409 -10.65 -23.61 -48.31
C THR A 409 -10.21 -24.69 -47.30
N ARG A 410 -11.11 -24.92 -46.32
CA ARG A 410 -11.88 -26.14 -46.00
C ARG A 410 -11.21 -27.36 -45.31
N GLY A 411 -11.82 -27.79 -44.18
CA GLY A 411 -11.90 -29.20 -43.73
C GLY A 411 -11.44 -29.42 -42.27
N ARG A 412 -12.33 -29.41 -41.26
CA ARG A 412 -13.18 -30.48 -40.67
C ARG A 412 -12.45 -31.58 -39.85
N ASN A 413 -12.93 -31.72 -38.60
CA ASN A 413 -13.00 -32.89 -37.69
C ASN A 413 -11.67 -33.51 -37.20
N GLY A 414 -11.51 -34.00 -35.97
CA GLY A 414 -12.42 -34.26 -34.85
C GLY A 414 -11.81 -35.35 -33.94
N GLY A 415 -12.35 -35.50 -32.71
CA GLY A 415 -12.20 -36.70 -31.87
C GLY A 415 -11.01 -36.70 -30.88
N ARG A 416 -11.22 -36.47 -29.58
CA ARG A 416 -11.66 -37.41 -28.52
C ARG A 416 -10.66 -38.53 -28.20
N GLY A 417 -10.16 -38.56 -26.97
CA GLY A 417 -9.83 -39.82 -26.28
C GLY A 417 -8.86 -39.69 -25.09
N PRO A 418 -9.14 -40.23 -23.89
CA PRO A 418 -8.49 -39.86 -22.62
C PRO A 418 -7.69 -41.01 -21.96
N ARG A 419 -7.02 -40.70 -20.83
CA ARG A 419 -6.53 -41.56 -19.70
C ARG A 419 -5.16 -41.03 -19.23
N GLY A 420 -4.72 -41.01 -17.97
CA GLY A 420 -5.25 -41.49 -16.70
C GLY A 420 -4.19 -41.29 -15.58
N ARG A 421 -4.70 -41.11 -14.35
CA ARG A 421 -4.14 -41.28 -12.98
C ARG A 421 -2.64 -41.60 -12.73
N GLY A 422 -2.13 -40.97 -11.64
CA GLY A 422 -1.07 -41.48 -10.75
C GLY A 422 -0.26 -40.33 -10.10
N ARG A 423 -0.63 -39.78 -8.93
CA ARG A 423 -0.36 -40.18 -7.52
C ARG A 423 1.12 -40.12 -7.07
N SER A 424 1.41 -39.02 -6.35
CA SER A 424 2.25 -38.84 -5.15
C SER A 424 3.76 -39.14 -5.19
N GLY A 425 4.55 -38.15 -4.73
CA GLY A 425 5.95 -38.32 -4.36
C GLY A 425 6.56 -36.99 -3.94
N SER A 426 6.53 -36.71 -2.63
CA SER A 426 7.23 -35.59 -2.00
C SER A 426 8.75 -35.79 -2.12
N ASN A 427 9.46 -34.78 -2.62
CA ASN A 427 10.89 -34.64 -2.34
C ASN A 427 11.17 -33.17 -2.05
N SER A 428 11.58 -32.92 -0.82
CA SER A 428 11.99 -31.63 -0.25
C SER A 428 13.41 -31.31 -0.71
N SER A 429 13.54 -30.31 -1.59
CA SER A 429 14.79 -29.59 -1.83
C SER A 429 14.61 -28.12 -1.48
N SER A 430 15.47 -27.65 -0.58
CA SER A 430 15.46 -26.34 0.06
C SER A 430 15.53 -25.20 -0.96
N GLY A 431 14.40 -24.51 -1.14
CA GLY A 431 14.29 -23.29 -1.95
C GLY A 431 14.14 -22.06 -1.06
N THR A 432 15.03 -21.09 -1.24
CA THR A 432 14.97 -19.77 -0.57
C THR A 432 13.78 -18.97 -1.10
N PHE A 433 12.88 -18.54 -0.21
CA PHE A 433 11.69 -17.76 -0.57
C PHE A 433 12.01 -16.25 -0.71
N VAL A 434 11.43 -15.60 -1.72
CA VAL A 434 11.50 -14.14 -1.94
C VAL A 434 10.06 -13.60 -2.08
N THR A 435 9.76 -12.48 -1.44
CA THR A 435 8.49 -11.74 -1.59
C THR A 435 8.39 -11.00 -2.92
N ALA A 436 7.17 -10.62 -3.31
CA ALA A 436 6.77 -10.06 -4.62
C ALA A 436 7.41 -8.71 -5.04
N THR A 437 8.46 -8.24 -4.35
CA THR A 437 9.21 -7.03 -4.70
C THR A 437 10.72 -7.26 -4.89
N GLY A 438 11.23 -8.49 -4.73
CA GLY A 438 12.59 -8.84 -5.13
C GLY A 438 13.73 -8.57 -4.14
N ASP A 439 13.46 -8.14 -2.91
CA ASP A 439 14.52 -7.94 -1.89
C ASP A 439 14.80 -9.22 -1.06
N PRO A 440 16.07 -9.52 -0.70
CA PRO A 440 16.41 -10.66 0.15
C PRO A 440 16.07 -10.41 1.63
N ILE A 441 15.37 -11.36 2.26
CA ILE A 441 15.06 -11.33 3.70
C ILE A 441 16.16 -12.05 4.48
N SER A 442 17.16 -11.30 4.94
CA SER A 442 18.14 -11.84 5.89
C SER A 442 17.61 -11.71 7.32
N GLY A 443 17.31 -12.85 7.99
CA GLY A 443 17.37 -12.94 9.45
C GLY A 443 16.08 -13.16 10.25
N ARG A 444 14.93 -13.54 9.67
CA ARG A 444 13.75 -13.91 10.47
C ARG A 444 13.60 -15.42 10.60
N ARG A 445 13.84 -15.92 11.82
CA ARG A 445 13.54 -17.28 12.27
C ARG A 445 12.12 -17.33 12.85
N CYS A 446 11.44 -18.47 12.77
CA CYS A 446 10.17 -18.69 13.45
C CYS A 446 10.29 -18.36 14.95
N PHE A 447 9.45 -17.46 15.47
CA PHE A 447 9.53 -17.04 16.88
C PHE A 447 9.17 -18.13 17.90
N THR A 448 8.54 -19.23 17.44
CA THR A 448 8.15 -20.36 18.30
C THR A 448 9.22 -21.45 18.37
N CYS A 449 9.98 -21.71 17.29
CA CYS A 449 10.96 -22.80 17.27
C CYS A 449 12.33 -22.45 16.67
N GLY A 450 12.54 -21.21 16.22
CA GLY A 450 13.82 -20.75 15.68
C GLY A 450 14.15 -21.23 14.26
N ASP A 451 13.25 -21.97 13.60
CA ASP A 451 13.44 -22.48 12.24
C ASP A 451 13.13 -21.40 11.18
N PRO A 452 14.03 -21.11 10.22
CA PRO A 452 13.78 -20.15 9.13
C PRO A 452 12.85 -20.67 8.02
N SER A 453 12.43 -21.95 8.05
CA SER A 453 11.65 -22.59 6.98
C SER A 453 10.15 -22.24 6.96
N HIS A 454 9.61 -21.64 8.03
CA HIS A 454 8.18 -21.33 8.17
C HIS A 454 7.92 -20.15 9.11
N PHE A 455 6.70 -19.59 9.05
CA PHE A 455 6.25 -18.53 9.95
C PHE A 455 5.59 -19.09 11.21
N ALA A 456 5.63 -18.35 12.33
CA ALA A 456 5.12 -18.78 13.63
C ALA A 456 3.62 -19.19 13.63
N ASN A 457 2.83 -18.64 12.71
CA ASN A 457 1.42 -18.99 12.54
C ASN A 457 1.20 -20.37 11.91
N VAL A 458 2.23 -20.98 11.34
CA VAL A 458 2.21 -22.31 10.70
C VAL A 458 3.19 -23.27 11.38
N CYS A 459 3.65 -22.95 12.60
CA CYS A 459 4.64 -23.74 13.32
C CYS A 459 4.04 -25.09 13.77
N PRO A 460 4.66 -26.23 13.41
CA PRO A 460 4.15 -27.55 13.81
C PRO A 460 4.21 -27.79 15.32
N ASN A 461 5.00 -27.02 16.07
CA ASN A 461 5.10 -27.08 17.53
C ASN A 461 4.14 -26.10 18.24
N ARG A 462 3.19 -25.51 17.51
CA ARG A 462 2.24 -24.55 18.08
C ARG A 462 1.10 -25.30 18.76
N GLY A 463 1.27 -25.60 20.05
CA GLY A 463 0.23 -26.23 20.88
C GLY A 463 0.69 -27.34 21.82
N VAL A 464 1.97 -27.39 22.19
CA VAL A 464 2.49 -28.18 23.32
C VAL A 464 2.92 -27.24 24.43
#